data_AF-A0A521TQY4-F1
#
_entry.id   AF-A0A521TQY4-F1
#
_cell.length_a   1.000
_cell.length_b   1.000
_cell.length_c   1.000
_cell.angle_alpha   90.00
_cell.angle_beta   90.00
_cell.angle_gamma   90.00
#
_symmetry.space_group_name_H-M   'P 1'
#
loop_
_entity.id
_entity.type
_entity.pdbx_description
1 polymer ?
#
loop_
_entity_poly.entity_id
_entity_poly.type
_entity_poly.pdbx_seq_one_letter_code
_entity_poly.pdbx_strand_id
1 'polypeptide(L)'
;MAKSKTGAGGGRAKLITATKEAALAEQKKRLKALEALIRRRLVTVVESFYDVGEALSEVLRRKLYAAAEHASLEAWLGATKLLSVTQAMKLLAIVKHVPREQALAAGQERAYALIALASATPEPDSAAELIERGTVEGQPAAQAPVRAIVAAAKAQRAKGPQTPAAKAKAKAEGAVERGVRAILRAGGVSATEVSVGREEVRVVLSRAQVEKALAKG
;
A
#
# COMPACT_ATOMS: atom_id res chain seq x y z
N MET A 1 43.95 16.55 73.23
CA MET A 1 43.51 15.23 72.73
C MET A 1 42.44 15.45 71.65
N ALA A 2 42.70 14.95 70.45
CA ALA A 2 41.86 15.08 69.27
C ALA A 2 40.73 14.04 69.22
N LYS A 3 39.61 14.37 68.56
CA LYS A 3 39.01 13.54 67.51
C LYS A 3 37.84 14.27 66.83
N SER A 4 38.08 14.62 65.56
CA SER A 4 37.09 15.03 64.56
C SER A 4 36.12 13.89 64.23
N LYS A 5 34.83 14.14 64.31
CA LYS A 5 33.77 13.25 63.78
C LYS A 5 32.77 14.07 62.96
N THR A 6 33.16 14.43 61.74
CA THR A 6 32.23 14.99 60.74
C THR A 6 32.79 14.64 59.36
N GLY A 7 32.16 13.68 58.66
CA GLY A 7 32.58 13.35 57.29
C GLY A 7 31.86 12.17 56.63
N ALA A 8 31.27 11.25 57.39
CA ALA A 8 30.74 10.01 56.81
C ALA A 8 29.42 10.15 56.04
N GLY A 9 28.59 11.15 56.33
CA GLY A 9 27.25 11.31 55.71
C GLY A 9 27.25 11.91 54.30
N GLY A 10 28.12 12.90 54.04
CA GLY A 10 28.16 13.61 52.76
C GLY A 10 28.78 12.79 51.61
N GLY A 11 29.72 11.90 51.92
CA GLY A 11 30.35 11.02 50.93
C GLY A 11 29.38 9.99 50.35
N ARG A 12 28.50 9.41 51.18
CA ARG A 12 27.53 8.40 50.76
C ARG A 12 26.44 8.99 49.86
N ALA A 13 25.95 10.19 50.16
CA ALA A 13 24.98 10.90 49.32
C ALA A 13 25.55 11.24 47.93
N LYS A 14 26.80 11.74 47.87
CA LYS A 14 27.52 12.02 46.62
C LYS A 14 27.80 10.77 45.79
N LEU A 15 28.09 9.64 46.45
CA LEU A 15 28.28 8.36 45.76
C LEU A 15 26.98 7.89 45.12
N ILE A 16 25.84 7.99 45.83
CA ILE A 16 24.52 7.59 45.32
C ILE A 16 24.11 8.44 44.12
N THR A 17 24.34 9.76 44.15
CA THR A 17 24.03 10.63 43.01
C THR A 17 24.92 10.33 41.81
N ALA A 18 26.23 10.18 42.00
CA ALA A 18 27.16 9.83 40.92
C ALA A 18 26.83 8.45 40.30
N THR A 19 26.42 7.48 41.11
CA THR A 19 26.02 6.15 40.62
C THR A 19 24.72 6.22 39.82
N LYS A 20 23.74 7.04 40.26
CA LYS A 20 22.50 7.28 39.51
C LYS A 20 22.75 8.01 38.18
N GLU A 21 23.62 9.00 38.18
CA GLU A 21 24.01 9.73 36.96
C GLU A 21 24.72 8.83 35.96
N ALA A 22 25.65 7.98 36.42
CA ALA A 22 26.32 6.98 35.60
C ALA A 22 25.33 5.94 35.02
N ALA A 23 24.41 5.44 35.85
CA ALA A 23 23.36 4.52 35.39
C ALA A 23 22.44 5.16 34.36
N LEU A 24 22.06 6.43 34.55
CA LEU A 24 21.22 7.18 33.63
C LEU A 24 21.94 7.51 32.32
N ALA A 25 23.24 7.79 32.37
CA ALA A 25 24.08 7.96 31.18
C ALA A 25 24.17 6.66 30.35
N GLU A 26 24.34 5.51 31.02
CA GLU A 26 24.38 4.21 30.35
C GLU A 26 23.01 3.83 29.75
N GLN A 27 21.92 4.10 30.46
CA GLN A 27 20.56 3.92 29.92
C GLN A 27 20.29 4.81 28.70
N LYS A 28 20.72 6.09 28.72
CA LYS A 28 20.62 6.99 27.56
C LYS A 28 21.42 6.48 26.36
N LYS A 29 22.63 5.94 26.59
CA LYS A 29 23.46 5.34 25.55
C LYS A 29 22.78 4.09 24.96
N ARG A 30 22.20 3.24 25.80
CA ARG A 30 21.46 2.06 25.38
C ARG A 30 20.22 2.42 24.57
N LEU A 31 19.47 3.44 24.99
CA LEU A 31 18.29 3.94 24.26
C LEU A 31 18.68 4.41 22.86
N LYS A 32 19.70 5.27 22.73
CA LYS A 32 20.18 5.75 21.40
C LYS A 32 20.61 4.59 20.49
N ALA A 33 21.28 3.58 21.04
CA ALA A 33 21.67 2.39 20.27
C ALA A 33 20.45 1.57 19.80
N LEU A 34 19.43 1.44 20.63
CA LEU A 34 18.17 0.77 20.28
C LEU A 34 17.38 1.59 19.24
N GLU A 35 17.31 2.91 19.36
CA GLU A 35 16.70 3.78 18.35
C GLU A 35 17.38 3.63 16.99
N ALA A 36 18.72 3.61 16.95
CA ALA A 36 19.47 3.39 15.72
C ALA A 36 19.23 1.98 15.13
N LEU A 37 19.11 0.96 15.98
CA LEU A 37 18.74 -0.39 15.54
C LEU A 37 17.32 -0.41 14.97
N ILE A 38 16.35 0.19 15.66
CA ILE A 38 14.96 0.29 15.22
C ILE A 38 14.89 1.01 13.87
N ARG A 39 15.54 2.16 13.73
CA ARG A 39 15.58 2.90 12.45
C ARG A 39 16.12 2.05 11.31
N ARG A 40 17.23 1.33 11.52
CA ARG A 40 17.79 0.42 10.50
C ARG A 40 16.84 -0.72 10.15
N ARG A 41 16.21 -1.35 11.15
CA ARG A 41 15.25 -2.43 10.92
C ARG A 41 13.99 -1.93 10.23
N LEU A 42 13.53 -0.71 10.51
CA LEU A 42 12.40 -0.09 9.84
C LEU A 42 12.67 0.11 8.34
N VAL A 43 13.87 0.54 7.95
CA VAL A 43 14.24 0.65 6.52
C VAL A 43 14.13 -0.72 5.84
N THR A 44 14.73 -1.76 6.42
CA THR A 44 14.61 -3.12 5.90
C THR A 44 13.15 -3.56 5.81
N VAL A 45 12.33 -3.33 6.85
CA VAL A 45 10.91 -3.71 6.84
C VAL A 45 10.12 -2.96 5.76
N VAL A 46 10.43 -1.69 5.53
CA VAL A 46 9.79 -0.87 4.48
C VAL A 46 10.16 -1.37 3.08
N GLU A 47 11.38 -1.86 2.85
CA GLU A 47 11.74 -2.44 1.55
C GLU A 47 11.20 -3.86 1.40
N SER A 48 11.24 -4.65 2.47
CA SER A 48 10.88 -6.06 2.47
C SER A 48 9.44 -6.35 2.06
N PHE A 49 8.47 -5.44 2.26
CA PHE A 49 7.09 -5.76 1.91
C PHE A 49 6.91 -5.96 0.40
N TYR A 50 7.67 -5.22 -0.43
CA TYR A 50 7.58 -5.35 -1.88
C TYR A 50 8.25 -6.65 -2.33
N ASP A 51 9.46 -6.91 -1.83
CA ASP A 51 10.22 -8.11 -2.16
C ASP A 51 9.49 -9.40 -1.71
N VAL A 52 8.84 -9.39 -0.54
CA VAL A 52 7.94 -10.47 -0.10
C VAL A 52 6.74 -10.62 -1.04
N GLY A 53 6.17 -9.50 -1.50
CA GLY A 53 5.10 -9.52 -2.51
C GLY A 53 5.55 -10.14 -3.85
N GLU A 54 6.76 -9.85 -4.32
CA GLU A 54 7.34 -10.43 -5.53
C GLU A 54 7.56 -11.94 -5.36
N ALA A 55 8.13 -12.36 -4.22
CA ALA A 55 8.30 -13.78 -3.89
C ALA A 55 6.95 -14.51 -3.86
N LEU A 56 5.93 -13.94 -3.22
CA LEU A 56 4.57 -14.49 -3.23
C LEU A 56 3.99 -14.56 -4.66
N SER A 57 4.27 -13.56 -5.49
CA SER A 57 3.83 -13.52 -6.90
C SER A 57 4.45 -14.67 -7.69
N GLU A 58 5.73 -14.96 -7.47
CA GLU A 58 6.41 -16.08 -8.09
C GLU A 58 5.84 -17.43 -7.63
N VAL A 59 5.66 -17.61 -6.32
CA VAL A 59 5.03 -18.82 -5.75
C VAL A 59 3.67 -19.05 -6.37
N LEU A 60 2.85 -18.01 -6.51
CA LEU A 60 1.52 -18.09 -7.11
C LEU A 60 1.57 -18.40 -8.61
N ARG A 61 2.35 -17.64 -9.39
CA ARG A 61 2.42 -17.76 -10.86
C ARG A 61 2.93 -19.14 -11.29
N ARG A 62 3.94 -19.65 -10.60
CA ARG A 62 4.54 -20.97 -10.89
C ARG A 62 3.86 -22.12 -10.14
N LYS A 63 2.85 -21.82 -9.32
CA LYS A 63 2.15 -22.79 -8.45
C LYS A 63 3.10 -23.59 -7.55
N LEU A 64 4.15 -22.96 -7.02
CA LEU A 64 5.19 -23.65 -6.23
C LEU A 64 4.64 -24.26 -4.93
N TYR A 65 3.51 -23.75 -4.44
CA TYR A 65 2.78 -24.36 -3.32
C TYR A 65 2.38 -25.83 -3.58
N ALA A 66 2.21 -26.23 -4.84
CA ALA A 66 1.89 -27.60 -5.20
C ALA A 66 3.10 -28.54 -5.03
N ALA A 67 4.33 -28.03 -5.16
CA ALA A 67 5.55 -28.81 -4.89
C ALA A 67 5.70 -29.14 -3.40
N ALA A 68 5.01 -28.42 -2.53
CA ALA A 68 4.88 -28.70 -1.10
C ALA A 68 3.55 -29.42 -0.77
N GLU A 69 2.91 -30.06 -1.76
CA GLU A 69 1.69 -30.86 -1.59
C GLU A 69 0.45 -30.07 -1.11
N HIS A 70 0.41 -28.76 -1.34
CA HIS A 70 -0.77 -27.96 -1.01
C HIS A 70 -1.64 -27.67 -2.24
N ALA A 71 -2.96 -27.70 -2.05
CA ALA A 71 -3.94 -27.45 -3.12
C ALA A 71 -4.02 -25.97 -3.56
N SER A 72 -3.63 -25.03 -2.69
CA SER A 72 -3.68 -23.60 -2.98
C SER A 72 -2.61 -22.82 -2.20
N LEU A 73 -2.39 -21.56 -2.60
CA LEU A 73 -1.51 -20.66 -1.87
C LEU A 73 -2.00 -20.44 -0.43
N GLU A 74 -3.30 -20.34 -0.21
CA GLU A 74 -3.91 -20.16 1.11
C GLU A 74 -3.69 -21.39 2.01
N ALA A 75 -3.80 -22.60 1.45
CA ALA A 75 -3.52 -23.83 2.17
C ALA A 75 -2.05 -23.91 2.61
N TRP A 76 -1.12 -23.54 1.72
CA TRP A 76 0.31 -23.47 2.03
C TRP A 76 0.63 -22.39 3.07
N LEU A 77 0.04 -21.20 2.96
CA LEU A 77 0.20 -20.12 3.95
C LEU A 77 -0.36 -20.52 5.33
N GLY A 78 -1.51 -21.21 5.36
CA GLY A 78 -2.11 -21.72 6.58
C GLY A 78 -1.25 -22.77 7.28
N ALA A 79 -0.61 -23.66 6.52
CA ALA A 79 0.28 -24.68 7.05
C ALA A 79 1.61 -24.11 7.55
N THR A 80 2.23 -23.21 6.77
CA THR A 80 3.56 -22.66 7.09
C THR A 80 3.54 -21.55 8.13
N LYS A 81 2.40 -20.86 8.31
CA LYS A 81 2.23 -19.72 9.23
C LYS A 81 3.23 -18.57 9.00
N LEU A 82 3.83 -18.48 7.83
CA LEU A 82 4.79 -17.43 7.46
C LEU A 82 4.15 -16.04 7.50
N LEU A 83 2.90 -15.95 7.06
CA LEU A 83 2.08 -14.75 7.13
C LEU A 83 0.58 -15.11 7.04
N SER A 84 -0.27 -14.19 7.49
CA SER A 84 -1.72 -14.36 7.31
C SER A 84 -2.10 -14.26 5.83
N VAL A 85 -3.14 -14.99 5.43
CA VAL A 85 -3.68 -14.96 4.07
C VAL A 85 -4.04 -13.53 3.65
N THR A 86 -4.70 -12.77 4.54
CA THR A 86 -5.06 -11.37 4.30
C THR A 86 -3.84 -10.52 3.97
N GLN A 87 -2.75 -10.67 4.73
CA GLN A 87 -1.52 -9.93 4.49
C GLN A 87 -0.87 -10.35 3.17
N ALA A 88 -0.89 -11.64 2.84
CA ALA A 88 -0.33 -12.14 1.58
C ALA A 88 -1.05 -11.56 0.37
N MET A 89 -2.39 -11.57 0.39
CA MET A 89 -3.21 -11.03 -0.68
C MET A 89 -3.02 -9.52 -0.85
N LYS A 90 -2.80 -8.81 0.25
CA LYS A 90 -2.44 -7.38 0.22
C LYS A 90 -1.11 -7.13 -0.48
N LEU A 91 -0.05 -7.86 -0.13
CA LEU A 91 1.25 -7.69 -0.76
C LEU A 91 1.22 -8.06 -2.25
N LEU A 92 0.53 -9.15 -2.60
CA LEU A 92 0.27 -9.54 -3.98
C LEU A 92 -0.46 -8.45 -4.79
N ALA A 93 -1.48 -7.82 -4.18
CA ALA A 93 -2.20 -6.73 -4.83
C ALA A 93 -1.28 -5.52 -5.09
N ILE A 94 -0.41 -5.18 -4.13
CA ILE A 94 0.54 -4.07 -4.29
C ILE A 94 1.47 -4.31 -5.47
N VAL A 95 2.19 -5.43 -5.50
CA VAL A 95 3.15 -5.71 -6.59
C VAL A 95 2.49 -5.87 -7.96
N LYS A 96 1.20 -6.22 -7.99
CA LYS A 96 0.42 -6.33 -9.22
C LYS A 96 0.02 -4.97 -9.79
N HIS A 97 -0.23 -3.98 -8.95
CA HIS A 97 -0.90 -2.73 -9.35
C HIS A 97 -0.05 -1.47 -9.17
N VAL A 98 1.07 -1.55 -8.45
CA VAL A 98 1.91 -0.39 -8.12
C VAL A 98 3.38 -0.72 -8.41
N PRO A 99 4.08 0.11 -9.21
CA PRO A 99 5.53 -0.02 -9.42
C PRO A 99 6.31 0.08 -8.10
N ARG A 100 7.45 -0.63 -8.01
CA ARG A 100 8.28 -0.72 -6.79
C ARG A 100 8.58 0.64 -6.17
N GLU A 101 9.12 1.57 -6.94
CA GLU A 101 9.51 2.89 -6.45
C GLU A 101 8.32 3.66 -5.84
N GLN A 102 7.17 3.63 -6.51
CA GLN A 102 5.94 4.26 -6.04
C GLN A 102 5.39 3.58 -4.78
N ALA A 103 5.44 2.24 -4.73
CA ALA A 103 4.98 1.48 -3.57
C ALA A 103 5.84 1.77 -2.34
N LEU A 104 7.17 1.83 -2.50
CA LEU A 104 8.10 2.13 -1.41
C LEU A 104 7.94 3.57 -0.91
N ALA A 105 7.80 4.54 -1.82
CA ALA A 105 7.55 5.94 -1.47
C ALA A 105 6.19 6.12 -0.74
N ALA A 106 5.14 5.44 -1.20
CA ALA A 106 3.83 5.49 -0.57
C ALA A 106 3.77 4.66 0.73
N GLY A 107 4.56 3.59 0.86
CA GLY A 107 4.46 2.61 1.92
C GLY A 107 3.25 1.66 1.78
N GLN A 108 3.36 0.48 2.38
CA GLN A 108 2.42 -0.64 2.24
C GLN A 108 0.94 -0.27 2.45
N GLU A 109 0.63 0.40 3.56
CA GLU A 109 -0.75 0.69 3.95
C GLU A 109 -1.43 1.66 2.99
N ARG A 110 -0.69 2.71 2.58
CA ARG A 110 -1.19 3.72 1.65
C ARG A 110 -1.34 3.15 0.25
N ALA A 111 -0.33 2.43 -0.24
CA ALA A 111 -0.39 1.78 -1.55
C ALA A 111 -1.62 0.87 -1.66
N TYR A 112 -1.88 0.06 -0.64
CA TYR A 112 -3.07 -0.79 -0.62
C TYR A 112 -4.39 0.00 -0.51
N ALA A 113 -4.43 1.06 0.30
CA ALA A 113 -5.61 1.92 0.39
C ALA A 113 -5.93 2.59 -0.96
N LEU A 114 -4.92 2.99 -1.72
CA LEU A 114 -5.08 3.59 -3.05
C LEU A 114 -5.55 2.55 -4.09
N ILE A 115 -5.10 1.30 -4.00
CA ILE A 115 -5.67 0.19 -4.79
C ILE A 115 -7.16 0.01 -4.46
N ALA A 116 -7.49 0.05 -3.17
CA ALA A 116 -8.85 -0.09 -2.69
C ALA A 116 -9.76 1.06 -3.17
N LEU A 117 -9.21 2.28 -3.25
CA LEU A 117 -9.88 3.47 -3.79
C LEU A 117 -10.07 3.36 -5.32
N ALA A 118 -8.99 3.06 -6.07
CA ALA A 118 -9.03 2.83 -7.52
C ALA A 118 -10.05 1.75 -7.91
N SER A 119 -10.16 0.69 -7.11
CA SER A 119 -11.13 -0.38 -7.33
C SER A 119 -12.58 0.02 -7.00
N ALA A 120 -12.76 1.09 -6.23
CA ALA A 120 -14.06 1.61 -5.82
C ALA A 120 -14.57 2.73 -6.74
N THR A 121 -13.69 3.36 -7.51
CA THR A 121 -14.03 4.40 -8.47
C THR A 121 -14.41 3.76 -9.82
N PRO A 122 -15.46 4.27 -10.51
CA PRO A 122 -15.76 3.89 -11.89
C PRO A 122 -14.68 4.35 -12.87
N GLU A 123 -14.03 5.48 -12.54
CA GLU A 123 -12.95 6.04 -13.32
C GLU A 123 -11.76 5.06 -13.39
N PRO A 124 -11.11 4.93 -14.55
CA PRO A 124 -10.10 3.91 -14.82
C PRO A 124 -8.76 4.16 -14.13
N ASP A 125 -8.67 5.17 -13.25
CA ASP A 125 -7.43 5.54 -12.59
C ASP A 125 -6.87 4.35 -11.82
N SER A 126 -5.66 3.95 -12.21
CA SER A 126 -4.91 2.94 -11.50
C SER A 126 -4.38 3.50 -10.19
N ALA A 127 -4.05 2.61 -9.24
CA ALA A 127 -3.41 3.02 -7.99
C ALA A 127 -2.10 3.78 -8.23
N ALA A 128 -1.34 3.43 -9.27
CA ALA A 128 -0.13 4.12 -9.68
C ALA A 128 -0.41 5.57 -10.11
N GLU A 129 -1.45 5.78 -10.92
CA GLU A 129 -1.87 7.12 -11.35
C GLU A 129 -2.41 7.96 -10.19
N LEU A 130 -3.13 7.34 -9.25
CA LEU A 130 -3.54 8.02 -8.04
C LEU A 130 -2.33 8.45 -7.20
N ILE A 131 -1.28 7.62 -7.09
CA ILE A 131 -0.04 7.99 -6.39
C ILE A 131 0.65 9.18 -7.08
N GLU A 132 0.72 9.15 -8.41
CA GLU A 132 1.45 10.15 -9.19
C GLU A 132 0.76 11.52 -9.21
N ARG A 133 -0.56 11.54 -9.43
CA ARG A 133 -1.31 12.78 -9.73
C ARG A 133 -2.67 12.89 -9.05
N GLY A 134 -3.11 11.84 -8.35
CA GLY A 134 -4.42 11.82 -7.69
C GLY A 134 -4.47 12.74 -6.47
N THR A 135 -5.69 13.13 -6.10
CA THR A 135 -5.95 13.88 -4.87
C THR A 135 -7.02 13.23 -4.03
N VAL A 136 -6.86 13.26 -2.70
CA VAL A 136 -7.85 12.80 -1.72
C VAL A 136 -8.07 13.93 -0.72
N GLU A 137 -9.32 14.38 -0.59
CA GLU A 137 -9.69 15.50 0.29
C GLU A 137 -8.85 16.78 0.05
N GLY A 138 -8.52 17.06 -1.21
CA GLY A 138 -7.73 18.23 -1.60
C GLY A 138 -6.22 18.11 -1.36
N GLN A 139 -5.73 16.96 -0.89
CA GLN A 139 -4.30 16.68 -0.73
C GLN A 139 -3.81 15.69 -1.79
N PRO A 140 -2.53 15.74 -2.21
CA PRO A 140 -1.94 14.72 -3.07
C PRO A 140 -2.13 13.32 -2.45
N ALA A 141 -2.62 12.35 -3.21
CA ALA A 141 -2.98 11.04 -2.68
C ALA A 141 -1.77 10.27 -2.10
N ALA A 142 -0.57 10.55 -2.63
CA ALA A 142 0.71 10.06 -2.08
C ALA A 142 0.98 10.54 -0.64
N GLN A 143 0.42 11.68 -0.23
CA GLN A 143 0.64 12.29 1.07
C GLN A 143 -0.59 12.21 1.99
N ALA A 144 -1.77 11.95 1.41
CA ALA A 144 -3.02 11.87 2.14
C ALA A 144 -2.96 10.85 3.30
N PRO A 145 -3.63 11.14 4.43
CA PRO A 145 -3.76 10.20 5.53
C PRO A 145 -4.45 8.91 5.06
N VAL A 146 -3.91 7.74 5.42
CA VAL A 146 -4.49 6.43 5.04
C VAL A 146 -5.98 6.34 5.42
N ARG A 147 -6.35 6.87 6.59
CA ARG A 147 -7.76 6.92 7.04
C ARG A 147 -8.68 7.68 6.08
N ALA A 148 -8.21 8.78 5.48
CA ALA A 148 -8.97 9.58 4.53
C ALA A 148 -9.15 8.82 3.21
N ILE A 149 -8.10 8.14 2.73
CA ILE A 149 -8.16 7.29 1.54
C ILE A 149 -9.16 6.14 1.74
N VAL A 150 -9.12 5.49 2.90
CA VAL A 150 -10.07 4.42 3.25
C VAL A 150 -11.51 4.94 3.34
N ALA A 151 -11.71 6.12 3.95
CA ALA A 151 -13.02 6.75 4.03
C ALA A 151 -13.55 7.11 2.63
N ALA A 152 -12.72 7.67 1.76
CA ALA A 152 -13.05 7.97 0.37
C ALA A 152 -13.44 6.69 -0.40
N ALA A 153 -12.65 5.61 -0.27
CA ALA A 153 -12.97 4.33 -0.90
C ALA A 153 -14.31 3.76 -0.40
N LYS A 154 -14.58 3.86 0.91
CA LYS A 154 -15.85 3.44 1.50
C LYS A 154 -17.03 4.28 0.98
N ALA A 155 -16.85 5.61 0.87
CA ALA A 155 -17.87 6.50 0.34
C ALA A 155 -18.20 6.18 -1.12
N GLN A 156 -17.19 5.88 -1.95
CA GLN A 156 -17.44 5.47 -3.34
C GLN A 156 -18.17 4.12 -3.42
N ARG A 157 -17.79 3.13 -2.59
CA ARG A 157 -18.52 1.86 -2.53
C ARG A 157 -19.97 2.01 -2.06
N ALA A 158 -20.25 2.97 -1.18
CA ALA A 158 -21.60 3.24 -0.72
C ALA A 158 -22.50 3.80 -1.84
N LYS A 159 -21.94 4.56 -2.78
CA LYS A 159 -22.65 5.05 -3.98
C LYS A 159 -22.87 3.95 -5.03
N GLY A 160 -22.08 2.89 -4.98
CA GLY A 160 -22.17 1.77 -5.91
C GLY A 160 -23.41 0.88 -5.68
N PRO A 161 -23.71 0.00 -6.65
CA PRO A 161 -24.83 -0.93 -6.56
C PRO A 161 -24.73 -1.84 -5.33
N GLN A 162 -25.82 -1.91 -4.55
CA GLN A 162 -25.84 -2.63 -3.28
C GLN A 162 -26.24 -4.11 -3.43
N THR A 163 -27.10 -4.43 -4.39
CA THR A 163 -27.62 -5.80 -4.57
C THR A 163 -26.63 -6.70 -5.33
N PRO A 164 -26.60 -8.01 -5.07
CA PRO A 164 -25.72 -8.95 -5.79
C PRO A 164 -25.92 -8.91 -7.31
N ALA A 165 -27.17 -8.81 -7.77
CA ALA A 165 -27.50 -8.72 -9.19
C ALA A 165 -26.96 -7.41 -9.82
N ALA A 166 -27.12 -6.28 -9.13
CA ALA A 166 -26.60 -5.00 -9.62
C ALA A 166 -25.07 -4.95 -9.58
N LYS A 167 -24.43 -5.59 -8.58
CA LYS A 167 -22.96 -5.77 -8.54
C LYS A 167 -22.46 -6.64 -9.69
N ALA A 168 -23.13 -7.75 -9.98
CA ALA A 168 -22.78 -8.63 -11.09
C ALA A 168 -22.90 -7.91 -12.43
N LYS A 169 -24.00 -7.17 -12.62
CA LYS A 169 -24.22 -6.31 -13.80
C LYS A 169 -23.13 -5.24 -13.94
N ALA A 170 -22.87 -4.46 -12.89
CA ALA A 170 -21.83 -3.43 -12.92
C ALA A 170 -20.42 -3.99 -13.13
N LYS A 171 -20.14 -5.20 -12.61
CA LYS A 171 -18.89 -5.90 -12.86
C LYS A 171 -18.74 -6.29 -14.34
N ALA A 172 -19.81 -6.80 -14.95
CA ALA A 172 -19.83 -7.15 -16.37
C ALA A 172 -19.66 -5.90 -17.26
N GLU A 173 -20.45 -4.85 -17.00
CA GLU A 173 -20.37 -3.57 -17.71
C GLU A 173 -18.97 -2.94 -17.56
N GLY A 174 -18.42 -2.89 -16.35
CA GLY A 174 -17.07 -2.36 -16.12
C GLY A 174 -15.96 -3.20 -16.76
N ALA A 175 -16.17 -4.51 -16.97
CA ALA A 175 -15.21 -5.33 -17.72
C ALA A 175 -15.21 -4.95 -19.21
N VAL A 176 -16.38 -4.72 -19.78
CA VAL A 176 -16.54 -4.24 -21.16
C VAL A 176 -15.91 -2.85 -21.31
N GLU A 177 -16.21 -1.92 -20.39
CA GLU A 177 -15.65 -0.56 -20.43
C GLU A 177 -14.11 -0.57 -20.40
N ARG A 178 -13.51 -1.35 -19.48
CA ARG A 178 -12.05 -1.49 -19.40
C ARG A 178 -11.45 -2.08 -20.69
N GLY A 179 -12.11 -3.07 -21.28
CA GLY A 179 -11.70 -3.67 -22.55
C GLY A 179 -11.71 -2.63 -23.68
N VAL A 180 -12.79 -1.86 -23.80
CA VAL A 180 -12.91 -0.80 -24.81
C VAL A 180 -11.85 0.28 -24.62
N ARG A 181 -11.64 0.75 -23.38
CA ARG A 181 -10.56 1.72 -23.09
C ARG A 181 -9.16 1.17 -23.37
N ALA A 182 -8.93 -0.14 -23.20
CA ALA A 182 -7.65 -0.76 -23.53
C ALA A 182 -7.45 -0.81 -25.06
N ILE A 183 -8.49 -1.15 -25.82
CA ILE A 183 -8.46 -1.14 -27.29
C ILE A 183 -8.16 0.27 -27.82
N LEU A 184 -8.86 1.28 -27.29
CA LEU A 184 -8.63 2.67 -27.69
C LEU A 184 -7.18 3.11 -27.41
N ARG A 185 -6.66 2.77 -26.21
CA ARG A 185 -5.26 3.07 -25.86
C ARG A 185 -4.26 2.36 -26.76
N ALA A 186 -4.49 1.10 -27.13
CA ALA A 186 -3.66 0.39 -28.08
C ALA A 186 -3.66 1.06 -29.47
N GLY A 187 -4.80 1.65 -29.86
CA GLY A 187 -4.93 2.49 -31.05
C GLY A 187 -4.40 3.93 -30.89
N GLY A 188 -3.78 4.27 -29.76
CA GLY A 188 -3.22 5.61 -29.50
C GLY A 188 -4.27 6.69 -29.19
N VAL A 189 -5.51 6.29 -28.88
CA VAL A 189 -6.63 7.19 -28.59
C VAL A 189 -7.05 7.03 -27.13
N SER A 190 -7.30 8.14 -26.44
CA SER A 190 -7.95 8.13 -25.13
C SER A 190 -9.38 8.61 -25.24
N ALA A 191 -10.33 7.92 -24.60
CA ALA A 191 -11.71 8.37 -24.54
C ALA A 191 -11.95 9.28 -23.34
N THR A 192 -12.69 10.36 -23.59
CA THR A 192 -13.21 11.25 -22.55
C THR A 192 -14.26 10.51 -21.72
N GLU A 193 -15.15 9.77 -22.38
CA GLU A 193 -16.19 8.99 -21.73
C GLU A 193 -16.41 7.67 -22.46
N VAL A 194 -16.67 6.60 -21.71
CA VAL A 194 -17.13 5.32 -22.25
C VAL A 194 -18.33 4.90 -21.42
N SER A 195 -19.48 4.73 -22.05
CA SER A 195 -20.70 4.23 -21.40
C SER A 195 -21.14 2.92 -22.03
N VAL A 196 -21.43 1.95 -21.18
CA VAL A 196 -21.87 0.61 -21.58
C VAL A 196 -23.37 0.51 -21.37
N GLY A 197 -24.12 0.55 -22.46
CA GLY A 197 -25.56 0.32 -22.49
C GLY A 197 -25.88 -1.16 -22.64
N ARG A 198 -27.17 -1.49 -22.70
CA ARG A 198 -27.65 -2.87 -22.86
C ARG A 198 -27.30 -3.48 -24.22
N GLU A 199 -27.29 -2.67 -25.27
CA GLU A 199 -27.11 -3.14 -26.66
C GLU A 199 -25.93 -2.45 -27.38
N GLU A 200 -25.40 -1.38 -26.81
CA GLU A 200 -24.35 -0.58 -27.44
C GLU A 200 -23.36 -0.05 -26.41
N VAL A 201 -22.11 0.18 -26.86
CA VAL A 201 -21.12 0.93 -26.11
C VAL A 201 -20.93 2.26 -26.80
N ARG A 202 -21.14 3.36 -26.07
CA ARG A 202 -20.88 4.72 -26.57
C ARG A 202 -19.52 5.19 -26.08
N VAL A 203 -18.76 5.76 -26.99
CA VAL A 203 -17.44 6.33 -26.71
C VAL A 203 -17.46 7.79 -27.13
N VAL A 204 -17.11 8.68 -26.20
CA VAL A 204 -16.95 10.11 -26.48
C VAL A 204 -15.46 10.41 -26.60
N LEU A 205 -15.06 10.90 -27.77
CA LEU A 205 -13.69 11.33 -28.09
C LEU A 205 -13.70 12.83 -28.38
N SER A 206 -12.66 13.55 -27.98
CA SER A 206 -12.49 14.92 -28.47
C SER A 206 -12.07 14.93 -29.93
N ARG A 207 -12.50 15.95 -30.67
CA ARG A 207 -12.12 16.15 -32.08
C ARG A 207 -10.60 16.10 -32.28
N ALA A 208 -9.84 16.74 -31.40
CA ALA A 208 -8.37 16.75 -31.45
C ALA A 208 -7.76 15.35 -31.30
N GLN A 209 -8.33 14.48 -30.45
CA GLN A 209 -7.89 13.10 -30.29
C GLN A 209 -8.15 12.29 -31.57
N VAL A 210 -9.30 12.48 -32.21
CA VAL A 210 -9.66 11.81 -33.46
C VAL A 210 -8.75 12.25 -34.60
N GLU A 211 -8.55 13.56 -34.77
CA GLU A 211 -7.67 14.11 -35.81
C GLU A 211 -6.22 13.61 -35.65
N LYS A 212 -5.71 13.58 -34.40
CA LYS A 212 -4.38 13.04 -34.10
C LYS A 212 -4.25 11.55 -34.39
N ALA A 213 -5.31 10.77 -34.18
CA ALA A 213 -5.33 9.35 -34.45
C ALA A 213 -5.33 9.06 -35.96
N LEU A 214 -6.16 9.80 -36.71
CA LEU A 214 -6.26 9.69 -38.17
C LEU A 214 -4.97 10.15 -38.88
N ALA A 215 -4.25 11.12 -38.33
CA ALA A 215 -2.97 11.59 -38.89
C ALA A 215 -1.79 10.60 -38.70
N LYS A 216 -1.97 9.53 -37.91
CA LYS A 216 -0.95 8.51 -37.63
C LYS A 216 -1.17 7.18 -38.33
N GLY A 217 -2.33 6.98 -38.97
CA GLY A 217 -2.64 5.81 -39.80
C GLY A 217 -2.29 6.04 -41.25
#